data_AF-A0A7W7YAC6-F1
#
_entry.id   AF-A0A7W7YAC6-F1
#
_cell.length_a   1.000
_cell.length_b   1.000
_cell.length_c   1.000
_cell.angle_alpha   90.00
_cell.angle_beta   90.00
_cell.angle_gamma   90.00
#
_symmetry.space_group_name_H-M   'P 1'
#
loop_
_entity.id
_entity.type
_entity.pdbx_description
1 polymer ?
#
loop_
_entity_poly.entity_id
_entity_poly.type
_entity_poly.pdbx_seq_one_letter_code
_entity_poly.pdbx_strand_id
1 'polypeptide(L)'
;MSKTICLCCIISILLTPLHAAELAGTPGPVGTQTGAKLVHRLEITKPGVYENYRVDAQGAGGNIVKITADDVTLRNCEIFNGTGNGVGVFGTRVVIENCRIHHLLNGTFEKQTDAHGITGRWGDVTIRNCDISHITGDCIQFDPDRRSRGSLTIEMCRLWTGALAEDAPGFKAGQSPGENAFDSKTPPDGERCKLIIRQCYLHGWNQPSQISTRAALNLKEHIDAVISHCVFDDNEVAIRARGPGGRGDARVRVEDCAVYRTQAALRAEDKIQDLKILRMAYGPDVKTREERHGGKELPGYENNGAHDAPPLESLIVKTQP
;
A
#
# COMPACT_ATOMS: atom_id res chain seq x y z
N MET A 1 55.35 21.24 -49.03
CA MET A 1 55.13 20.12 -48.09
C MET A 1 54.15 20.58 -47.03
N SER A 2 52.85 20.32 -47.21
CA SER A 2 51.81 20.73 -46.26
C SER A 2 51.30 19.48 -45.54
N LYS A 3 51.45 19.44 -44.21
CA LYS A 3 50.99 18.32 -43.36
C LYS A 3 49.59 18.64 -42.86
N THR A 4 48.59 17.93 -43.38
CA THR A 4 47.22 17.95 -42.86
C THR A 4 47.16 17.10 -41.59
N ILE A 5 46.90 17.73 -40.45
CA ILE A 5 46.67 17.06 -39.16
C ILE A 5 45.18 16.68 -39.12
N CYS A 6 44.89 15.39 -39.14
CA CYS A 6 43.55 14.84 -38.98
C CYS A 6 43.24 14.76 -37.47
N LEU A 7 42.35 15.63 -37.00
CA LEU A 7 41.91 15.66 -35.61
C LEU A 7 40.76 14.66 -35.43
N CYS A 8 41.06 13.45 -34.97
CA CYS A 8 40.05 12.48 -34.56
C CYS A 8 39.37 12.95 -33.26
N CYS A 9 38.20 13.57 -33.37
CA CYS A 9 37.29 13.76 -32.25
C CYS A 9 36.75 12.39 -31.80
N ILE A 10 37.31 11.85 -30.72
CA ILE A 10 36.74 10.69 -30.02
C ILE A 10 35.47 11.18 -29.33
N ILE A 11 34.32 10.89 -29.93
CA ILE A 11 33.01 11.06 -29.30
C ILE A 11 32.86 9.94 -28.27
N SER A 12 33.25 10.22 -27.04
CA SER A 12 32.93 9.37 -25.89
C SER A 12 31.44 9.49 -25.58
N ILE A 13 30.63 8.63 -26.19
CA ILE A 13 29.21 8.47 -25.82
C ILE A 13 29.20 7.95 -24.39
N LEU A 14 28.86 8.82 -23.43
CA LEU A 14 28.57 8.46 -22.06
C LEU A 14 27.29 7.62 -22.05
N LEU A 15 27.45 6.30 -22.14
CA LEU A 15 26.39 5.34 -21.84
C LEU A 15 26.12 5.41 -20.33
N THR A 16 25.27 6.35 -19.92
CA THR A 16 24.68 6.29 -18.58
C THR A 16 23.88 5.00 -18.51
N PRO A 17 24.17 4.09 -17.57
CA PRO A 17 23.37 2.88 -17.43
C PRO A 17 21.92 3.30 -17.18
N LEU A 18 21.02 2.93 -18.09
CA LEU A 18 19.59 2.92 -17.78
C LEU A 18 19.45 2.00 -16.58
N HIS A 19 19.20 2.58 -15.40
CA HIS A 19 18.75 1.80 -14.27
C HIS A 19 17.42 1.20 -14.68
N ALA A 20 17.39 -0.12 -14.88
CA ALA A 20 16.14 -0.84 -15.07
C ALA A 20 15.26 -0.52 -13.86
N ALA A 21 14.09 0.04 -14.11
CA ALA A 21 13.14 0.32 -13.04
C ALA A 21 12.85 -0.99 -12.30
N GLU A 22 12.99 -0.99 -10.98
CA GLU A 22 12.64 -2.14 -10.17
C GLU A 22 11.12 -2.40 -10.28
N LEU A 23 10.75 -3.67 -10.42
CA LEU A 23 9.36 -4.08 -10.62
C LEU A 23 8.54 -3.90 -9.34
N ALA A 24 7.26 -3.53 -9.49
CA ALA A 24 6.33 -3.38 -8.39
C ALA A 24 5.76 -4.72 -7.92
N GLY A 25 5.52 -4.84 -6.60
CA GLY A 25 5.05 -6.08 -5.97
C GLY A 25 6.16 -6.78 -5.20
N THR A 26 5.99 -8.08 -4.94
CA THR A 26 6.84 -8.85 -4.02
C THR A 26 7.93 -9.65 -4.75
N PRO A 27 9.19 -9.17 -4.86
CA PRO A 27 10.25 -9.79 -5.67
C PRO A 27 10.77 -11.13 -5.13
N GLY A 28 10.44 -11.51 -3.90
CA GLY A 28 10.99 -12.69 -3.21
C GLY A 28 9.92 -13.58 -2.59
N PRO A 29 10.33 -14.63 -1.85
CA PRO A 29 9.40 -15.48 -1.12
C PRO A 29 8.61 -14.67 -0.09
N VAL A 30 7.34 -15.00 0.05
CA VAL A 30 6.41 -14.37 0.99
C VAL A 30 5.70 -15.46 1.79
N GLY A 31 5.53 -15.22 3.08
CA GLY A 31 4.91 -16.16 4.00
C GLY A 31 5.93 -17.08 4.66
N THR A 32 5.43 -18.22 5.16
CA THR A 32 6.24 -19.20 5.86
C THR A 32 7.18 -19.97 4.96
N GLN A 33 8.33 -20.34 5.51
CA GLN A 33 9.29 -21.27 4.91
C GLN A 33 9.13 -22.67 5.54
N THR A 34 9.91 -23.63 5.05
CA THR A 34 9.95 -24.98 5.62
C THR A 34 10.23 -24.93 7.13
N GLY A 35 9.53 -25.76 7.91
CA GLY A 35 9.71 -25.84 9.36
C GLY A 35 9.03 -24.72 10.16
N ALA A 36 8.04 -24.04 9.57
CA ALA A 36 7.32 -22.98 10.25
C ALA A 36 6.63 -23.45 11.54
N LYS A 37 6.72 -22.63 12.58
CA LYS A 37 6.09 -22.88 13.87
C LYS A 37 4.63 -22.44 13.85
N LEU A 38 3.72 -23.40 13.98
CA LEU A 38 2.29 -23.12 14.14
C LEU A 38 2.01 -22.54 15.53
N VAL A 39 1.33 -21.40 15.58
CA VAL A 39 0.76 -20.79 16.79
C VAL A 39 -0.61 -20.20 16.44
N HIS A 40 -1.44 -19.93 17.45
CA HIS A 40 -2.77 -19.33 17.24
C HIS A 40 -2.82 -17.82 17.53
N ARG A 41 -1.78 -17.33 18.19
CA ARG A 41 -1.58 -15.93 18.55
C ARG A 41 -0.11 -15.71 18.85
N LEU A 42 0.40 -14.52 18.57
CA LEU A 42 1.78 -14.14 18.88
C LEU A 42 1.82 -12.79 19.58
N GLU A 43 2.31 -12.75 20.81
CA GLU A 43 2.52 -11.51 21.56
C GLU A 43 4.02 -11.22 21.70
N ILE A 44 4.47 -10.12 21.10
CA ILE A 44 5.87 -9.72 21.03
C ILE A 44 6.07 -8.56 22.00
N THR A 45 6.58 -8.89 23.18
CA THR A 45 6.80 -7.96 24.30
C THR A 45 8.28 -7.69 24.58
N LYS A 46 9.18 -8.23 23.75
CA LYS A 46 10.63 -7.99 23.83
C LYS A 46 11.20 -7.68 22.45
N PRO A 47 12.28 -6.89 22.36
CA PRO A 47 13.03 -6.70 21.12
C PRO A 47 13.52 -8.01 20.52
N GLY A 48 13.75 -8.01 19.21
CA GLY A 48 14.39 -9.11 18.50
C GLY A 48 13.71 -9.52 17.21
N VAL A 49 14.16 -10.66 16.68
CA VAL A 49 13.65 -11.24 15.45
C VAL A 49 12.66 -12.36 15.77
N TYR A 50 11.49 -12.27 15.17
CA TYR A 50 10.42 -13.25 15.26
C TYR A 50 10.13 -13.74 13.85
N GLU A 51 10.52 -14.97 13.55
CA GLU A 51 10.51 -15.46 12.18
C GLU A 51 9.88 -16.83 12.01
N ASN A 52 9.36 -17.07 10.81
CA ASN A 52 8.85 -18.37 10.37
C ASN A 52 7.69 -18.91 11.22
N TYR A 53 6.74 -18.02 11.56
CA TYR A 53 5.51 -18.41 12.25
C TYR A 53 4.35 -18.56 11.27
N ARG A 54 3.61 -19.66 11.42
CA ARG A 54 2.27 -19.82 10.84
C ARG A 54 1.26 -19.48 11.94
N VAL A 55 0.62 -18.33 11.85
CA VAL A 55 -0.32 -17.82 12.85
C VAL A 55 -1.74 -17.99 12.33
N ASP A 56 -2.35 -19.13 12.67
CA ASP A 56 -3.76 -19.45 12.35
C ASP A 56 -4.65 -19.04 13.51
N ALA A 57 -5.40 -17.96 13.35
CA ALA A 57 -6.22 -17.40 14.43
C ALA A 57 -7.48 -18.21 14.73
N GLN A 58 -7.86 -19.19 13.91
CA GLN A 58 -9.02 -20.06 14.13
C GLN A 58 -10.34 -19.30 14.40
N GLY A 59 -10.55 -18.18 13.70
CA GLY A 59 -11.70 -17.30 13.86
C GLY A 59 -11.61 -16.37 15.09
N ALA A 60 -10.47 -16.32 15.79
CA ALA A 60 -10.29 -15.39 16.90
C ALA A 60 -10.22 -13.93 16.44
N GLY A 61 -10.73 -13.03 17.29
CA GLY A 61 -10.65 -11.59 17.10
C GLY A 61 -9.45 -10.93 17.81
N GLY A 62 -9.43 -9.58 17.79
CA GLY A 62 -8.34 -8.77 18.34
C GLY A 62 -7.11 -8.76 17.43
N ASN A 63 -5.94 -8.38 17.96
CA ASN A 63 -4.69 -8.44 17.20
C ASN A 63 -4.13 -9.87 17.27
N ILE A 64 -4.01 -10.54 16.14
CA ILE A 64 -3.53 -11.92 16.01
C ILE A 64 -2.03 -11.99 16.32
N VAL A 65 -1.27 -11.03 15.79
CA VAL A 65 0.07 -10.69 16.23
C VAL A 65 0.04 -9.32 16.89
N LYS A 66 0.51 -9.22 18.13
CA LYS A 66 0.57 -7.96 18.87
C LYS A 66 2.02 -7.62 19.19
N ILE A 67 2.53 -6.53 18.62
CA ILE A 67 3.90 -6.04 18.83
C ILE A 67 3.85 -4.84 19.76
N THR A 68 4.30 -5.00 21.01
CA THR A 68 4.39 -3.88 21.98
C THR A 68 5.81 -3.47 22.29
N ALA A 69 6.80 -4.29 21.93
CA ALA A 69 8.21 -3.92 22.06
C ALA A 69 8.68 -3.09 20.87
N ASP A 70 9.69 -2.27 21.13
CA ASP A 70 10.50 -1.65 20.10
C ASP A 70 11.53 -2.62 19.54
N ASP A 71 12.18 -2.25 18.43
CA ASP A 71 13.31 -2.99 17.84
C ASP A 71 12.94 -4.43 17.49
N VAL A 72 11.81 -4.58 16.80
CA VAL A 72 11.22 -5.86 16.42
C VAL A 72 11.30 -6.06 14.91
N THR A 73 11.76 -7.23 14.49
CA THR A 73 11.57 -7.71 13.12
C THR A 73 10.63 -8.91 13.13
N LEU A 74 9.49 -8.80 12.45
CA LEU A 74 8.59 -9.92 12.16
C LEU A 74 8.83 -10.35 10.70
N ARG A 75 9.25 -11.58 10.44
CA ARG A 75 9.60 -11.99 9.08
C ARG A 75 9.24 -13.42 8.68
N ASN A 76 8.97 -13.61 7.38
CA ASN A 76 8.64 -14.92 6.80
C ASN A 76 7.46 -15.58 7.53
N CYS A 77 6.41 -14.82 7.85
CA CYS A 77 5.25 -15.31 8.61
C CYS A 77 4.00 -15.36 7.73
N GLU A 78 3.10 -16.30 8.02
CA GLU A 78 1.75 -16.35 7.47
C GLU A 78 0.76 -16.06 8.61
N ILE A 79 -0.10 -15.06 8.48
CA ILE A 79 -1.08 -14.65 9.49
C ILE A 79 -2.46 -14.64 8.87
N PHE A 80 -3.38 -15.47 9.37
CA PHE A 80 -4.65 -15.69 8.68
C PHE A 80 -5.77 -16.23 9.56
N ASN A 81 -6.96 -16.35 8.96
CA ASN A 81 -8.15 -17.02 9.50
C ASN A 81 -8.60 -16.42 10.84
N GLY A 82 -8.78 -15.10 10.89
CA GLY A 82 -9.24 -14.40 12.10
C GLY A 82 -10.32 -13.37 11.81
N THR A 83 -10.99 -12.90 12.85
CA THR A 83 -12.03 -11.85 12.77
C THR A 83 -11.53 -10.51 13.33
N GLY A 84 -10.23 -10.37 13.54
CA GLY A 84 -9.59 -9.17 14.04
C GLY A 84 -8.37 -8.79 13.20
N ASN A 85 -7.56 -7.84 13.69
CA ASN A 85 -6.42 -7.35 12.94
C ASN A 85 -5.29 -8.39 12.88
N GLY A 86 -4.58 -8.45 11.76
CA GLY A 86 -3.48 -9.39 11.55
C GLY A 86 -2.31 -9.05 12.44
N VAL A 87 -1.76 -7.85 12.27
CA VAL A 87 -0.66 -7.33 13.08
C VAL A 87 -1.04 -5.99 13.69
N GLY A 88 -0.96 -5.88 15.01
CA GLY A 88 -1.09 -4.63 15.75
C GLY A 88 0.27 -4.14 16.24
N VAL A 89 0.75 -3.01 15.72
CA VAL A 89 2.07 -2.41 16.02
C VAL A 89 1.92 -1.27 17.04
N PHE A 90 2.47 -1.44 18.23
CA PHE A 90 2.39 -0.45 19.32
C PHE A 90 3.75 0.03 19.83
N GLY A 91 4.84 -0.65 19.44
CA GLY A 91 6.23 -0.18 19.59
C GLY A 91 6.72 0.62 18.38
N THR A 92 7.99 1.01 18.38
CA THR A 92 8.67 1.71 17.29
C THR A 92 9.93 0.96 16.81
N ARG A 93 10.51 1.35 15.67
CA ARG A 93 11.62 0.63 15.01
C ARG A 93 11.19 -0.81 14.70
N VAL A 94 10.04 -0.95 14.06
CA VAL A 94 9.43 -2.24 13.73
C VAL A 94 9.54 -2.50 12.23
N VAL A 95 10.08 -3.66 11.88
CA VAL A 95 10.14 -4.15 10.50
C VAL A 95 9.22 -5.36 10.37
N ILE A 96 8.29 -5.31 9.41
CA ILE A 96 7.46 -6.45 9.01
C ILE A 96 7.84 -6.78 7.58
N GLU A 97 8.41 -7.96 7.35
CA GLU A 97 8.95 -8.32 6.04
C GLU A 97 8.61 -9.73 5.57
N ASN A 98 8.47 -9.92 4.26
CA ASN A 98 8.25 -11.25 3.68
C ASN A 98 7.03 -11.97 4.27
N CYS A 99 6.02 -11.24 4.75
CA CYS A 99 4.87 -11.83 5.42
C CYS A 99 3.67 -11.94 4.48
N ARG A 100 2.92 -13.03 4.62
CA ARG A 100 1.60 -13.22 4.00
C ARG A 100 0.52 -12.98 5.04
N ILE A 101 -0.38 -12.03 4.80
CA ILE A 101 -1.46 -11.69 5.74
C ILE A 101 -2.78 -11.76 5.00
N HIS A 102 -3.65 -12.69 5.36
CA HIS A 102 -4.87 -12.88 4.57
C HIS A 102 -6.07 -13.46 5.32
N HIS A 103 -7.25 -13.31 4.72
CA HIS A 103 -8.50 -13.88 5.26
C HIS A 103 -8.75 -13.44 6.70
N LEU A 104 -8.67 -12.13 6.90
CA LEU A 104 -9.07 -11.46 8.13
C LEU A 104 -10.47 -10.92 7.92
N LEU A 105 -11.45 -11.76 8.21
CA LEU A 105 -12.84 -11.56 7.80
C LEU A 105 -13.72 -11.38 9.03
N ASN A 106 -14.31 -10.20 9.16
CA ASN A 106 -15.20 -9.87 10.28
C ASN A 106 -16.55 -9.35 9.77
N GLY A 107 -17.63 -9.99 10.21
CA GLY A 107 -19.00 -9.71 9.76
C GLY A 107 -19.40 -10.53 8.53
N THR A 108 -20.24 -9.96 7.66
CA THR A 108 -20.65 -10.55 6.38
C THR A 108 -20.42 -9.59 5.23
N PHE A 109 -20.63 -10.04 3.99
CA PHE A 109 -20.54 -9.17 2.81
C PHE A 109 -21.53 -8.01 2.83
N GLU A 110 -22.72 -8.17 3.41
CA GLU A 110 -23.71 -7.10 3.51
C GLU A 110 -23.51 -6.22 4.76
N LYS A 111 -22.92 -6.79 5.82
CA LYS A 111 -22.68 -6.10 7.09
C LYS A 111 -21.28 -6.42 7.61
N GLN A 112 -20.31 -5.78 6.99
CA GLN A 112 -18.91 -5.94 7.32
C GLN A 112 -18.53 -5.14 8.57
N THR A 113 -17.57 -5.67 9.32
CA THR A 113 -16.86 -4.96 10.38
C THR A 113 -15.37 -4.99 10.06
N ASP A 114 -14.67 -3.93 10.45
CA ASP A 114 -13.25 -3.80 10.12
C ASP A 114 -12.43 -4.87 10.85
N ALA A 115 -11.56 -5.51 10.08
CA ALA A 115 -10.41 -6.25 10.54
C ALA A 115 -9.27 -5.86 9.59
N HIS A 116 -8.19 -5.29 10.10
CA HIS A 116 -7.11 -4.76 9.26
C HIS A 116 -5.97 -5.76 9.09
N GLY A 117 -5.25 -5.71 7.96
CA GLY A 117 -4.06 -6.54 7.76
C GLY A 117 -2.96 -6.16 8.76
N ILE A 118 -2.49 -4.92 8.68
CA ILE A 118 -1.56 -4.31 9.64
C ILE A 118 -2.16 -3.00 10.14
N THR A 119 -2.22 -2.85 11.46
CA THR A 119 -2.62 -1.60 12.12
C THR A 119 -1.70 -1.28 13.28
N GLY A 120 -1.85 -0.12 13.90
CA GLY A 120 -1.00 0.27 15.01
C GLY A 120 -0.90 1.76 15.23
N ARG A 121 0.23 2.17 15.78
CA ARG A 121 0.63 3.58 15.97
C ARG A 121 1.66 3.96 14.92
N TRP A 122 1.62 5.20 14.45
CA TRP A 122 2.75 5.77 13.74
C TRP A 122 4.00 5.71 14.63
N GLY A 123 5.13 5.40 14.02
CA GLY A 123 6.43 5.22 14.66
C GLY A 123 7.49 5.13 13.57
N ASP A 124 8.67 4.60 13.83
CA ASP A 124 9.60 4.18 12.78
C ASP A 124 9.23 2.76 12.33
N VAL A 125 8.38 2.64 11.30
CA VAL A 125 7.83 1.35 10.87
C VAL A 125 8.09 1.12 9.39
N THR A 126 8.61 -0.06 9.07
CA THR A 126 8.81 -0.52 7.69
C THR A 126 8.01 -1.79 7.43
N ILE A 127 7.21 -1.80 6.38
CA ILE A 127 6.48 -2.95 5.86
C ILE A 127 7.04 -3.23 4.47
N ARG A 128 7.69 -4.39 4.27
CA ARG A 128 8.40 -4.67 3.01
C ARG A 128 8.20 -6.07 2.47
N ASN A 129 8.07 -6.23 1.16
CA ASN A 129 7.91 -7.55 0.53
C ASN A 129 6.77 -8.39 1.15
N CYS A 130 5.64 -7.75 1.50
CA CYS A 130 4.48 -8.44 2.06
C CYS A 130 3.37 -8.62 1.01
N ASP A 131 2.64 -9.73 1.09
CA ASP A 131 1.39 -9.96 0.36
C ASP A 131 0.24 -9.89 1.37
N ILE A 132 -0.63 -8.90 1.22
CA ILE A 132 -1.75 -8.66 2.13
C ILE A 132 -3.05 -8.68 1.32
N SER A 133 -3.98 -9.57 1.67
CA SER A 133 -5.22 -9.73 0.91
C SER A 133 -6.43 -10.26 1.65
N HIS A 134 -7.62 -10.09 1.07
CA HIS A 134 -8.88 -10.59 1.64
C HIS A 134 -9.07 -10.19 3.10
N ILE A 135 -9.01 -8.88 3.31
CA ILE A 135 -9.11 -8.21 4.60
C ILE A 135 -10.44 -7.49 4.59
N THR A 136 -11.25 -7.54 5.65
CA THR A 136 -12.52 -6.78 5.65
C THR A 136 -12.31 -5.29 5.88
N GLY A 137 -11.32 -4.87 6.66
CA GLY A 137 -10.92 -3.46 6.72
C GLY A 137 -9.94 -3.08 5.60
N ASP A 138 -9.03 -2.16 5.90
CA ASP A 138 -7.88 -1.87 5.05
C ASP A 138 -6.77 -2.91 5.18
N CYS A 139 -6.00 -3.17 4.10
CA CYS A 139 -4.76 -3.95 4.22
C CYS A 139 -3.82 -3.31 5.25
N ILE A 140 -3.69 -1.98 5.25
CA ILE A 140 -2.86 -1.23 6.20
C ILE A 140 -3.60 0.03 6.67
N GLN A 141 -3.74 0.22 7.99
CA GLN A 141 -4.30 1.45 8.57
C GLN A 141 -3.59 1.78 9.89
N PHE A 142 -2.99 2.97 9.99
CA PHE A 142 -2.29 3.37 11.21
C PHE A 142 -3.03 4.47 11.99
N ASP A 143 -2.93 4.36 13.31
CA ASP A 143 -3.40 5.29 14.35
C ASP A 143 -4.90 5.56 14.35
N PRO A 144 -5.76 4.52 14.47
CA PRO A 144 -7.21 4.71 14.51
C PRO A 144 -7.68 5.61 15.66
N ASP A 145 -6.92 5.68 16.76
CA ASP A 145 -7.20 6.56 17.90
C ASP A 145 -6.64 7.99 17.75
N ARG A 146 -5.83 8.24 16.70
CA ARG A 146 -5.25 9.55 16.34
C ARG A 146 -4.37 10.14 17.45
N ARG A 147 -3.48 9.33 18.01
CA ARG A 147 -2.64 9.71 19.16
C ARG A 147 -1.15 9.62 18.91
N SER A 148 -0.71 9.12 17.76
CA SER A 148 0.69 8.88 17.47
C SER A 148 1.18 9.65 16.26
N ARG A 149 2.50 9.82 16.17
CA ARG A 149 3.20 10.48 15.06
C ARG A 149 4.46 9.69 14.74
N GLY A 150 4.91 9.77 13.49
CA GLY A 150 6.11 9.05 13.04
C GLY A 150 6.18 8.92 11.53
N SER A 151 6.90 7.90 11.07
CA SER A 151 7.16 7.59 9.68
C SER A 151 6.84 6.14 9.32
N LEU A 152 5.97 5.94 8.33
CA LEU A 152 5.66 4.63 7.79
C LEU A 152 6.26 4.49 6.39
N THR A 153 7.05 3.44 6.19
CA THR A 153 7.53 3.02 4.86
C THR A 153 6.85 1.71 4.46
N ILE A 154 6.23 1.69 3.29
CA ILE A 154 5.63 0.51 2.67
C ILE A 154 6.32 0.30 1.32
N GLU A 155 7.01 -0.82 1.14
CA GLU A 155 7.79 -1.04 -0.07
C GLU A 155 7.70 -2.46 -0.60
N MET A 156 7.77 -2.62 -1.93
CA MET A 156 7.79 -3.94 -2.58
C MET A 156 6.63 -4.85 -2.13
N CYS A 157 5.47 -4.27 -1.79
CA CYS A 157 4.33 -5.05 -1.30
C CYS A 157 3.31 -5.31 -2.41
N ARG A 158 2.54 -6.38 -2.23
CA ARG A 158 1.32 -6.64 -3.01
C ARG A 158 0.12 -6.48 -2.07
N LEU A 159 -0.68 -5.43 -2.29
CA LEU A 159 -1.83 -5.11 -1.45
C LEU A 159 -3.09 -5.22 -2.28
N TRP A 160 -3.92 -6.23 -2.00
CA TRP A 160 -4.97 -6.56 -2.94
C TRP A 160 -6.21 -7.20 -2.32
N THR A 161 -7.26 -7.21 -3.11
CA THR A 161 -8.45 -8.00 -2.81
C THR A 161 -9.04 -8.54 -4.12
N GLY A 162 -10.01 -9.42 -4.00
CA GLY A 162 -10.68 -10.02 -5.14
C GLY A 162 -11.82 -10.91 -4.67
N ALA A 163 -12.49 -11.55 -5.62
CA ALA A 163 -13.47 -12.57 -5.32
C ALA A 163 -12.83 -13.74 -4.55
N LEU A 164 -13.42 -14.15 -3.44
CA LEU A 164 -13.03 -15.34 -2.71
C LEU A 164 -13.20 -16.58 -3.58
N ALA A 165 -12.20 -17.46 -3.57
CA ALA A 165 -12.25 -18.72 -4.33
C ALA A 165 -13.23 -19.74 -3.72
N GLU A 166 -13.45 -19.65 -2.41
CA GLU A 166 -14.29 -20.56 -1.63
C GLU A 166 -15.09 -19.78 -0.58
N ASP A 167 -16.09 -20.44 0.00
CA ASP A 167 -16.81 -19.89 1.15
C ASP A 167 -15.85 -19.69 2.33
N ALA A 168 -15.98 -18.56 3.01
CA ALA A 168 -15.24 -18.23 4.22
C ALA A 168 -16.21 -17.79 5.32
N PRO A 169 -15.81 -17.73 6.60
CA PRO A 169 -16.71 -17.30 7.67
C PRO A 169 -17.37 -15.95 7.36
N GLY A 170 -18.69 -15.95 7.17
CA GLY A 170 -19.48 -14.75 6.84
C GLY A 170 -19.50 -14.33 5.36
N PHE A 171 -18.74 -15.00 4.50
CA PHE A 171 -18.59 -14.64 3.08
C PHE A 171 -18.76 -15.86 2.17
N LYS A 172 -19.28 -15.63 0.97
CA LYS A 172 -19.48 -16.64 -0.07
C LYS A 172 -18.39 -16.57 -1.12
N ALA A 173 -18.09 -17.70 -1.75
CA ALA A 173 -17.29 -17.72 -2.96
C ALA A 173 -17.83 -16.70 -3.98
N GLY A 174 -16.93 -15.98 -4.65
CA GLY A 174 -17.29 -14.88 -5.56
C GLY A 174 -17.40 -13.50 -4.90
N GLN A 175 -17.58 -13.42 -3.58
CA GLN A 175 -17.65 -12.13 -2.89
C GLN A 175 -16.24 -11.55 -2.66
N SER A 176 -16.11 -10.23 -2.80
CA SER A 176 -14.85 -9.53 -2.58
C SER A 176 -14.90 -8.69 -1.29
N PRO A 177 -14.20 -9.10 -0.21
CA PRO A 177 -14.13 -8.32 1.02
C PRO A 177 -13.22 -7.09 0.86
N GLY A 178 -13.35 -6.12 1.77
CA GLY A 178 -12.33 -5.13 2.04
C GLY A 178 -12.65 -3.71 1.67
N GLU A 179 -11.94 -2.79 2.32
CA GLU A 179 -12.18 -1.35 2.17
C GLU A 179 -11.19 -0.73 1.16
N ASN A 180 -9.94 -0.54 1.60
CA ASN A 180 -8.85 0.04 0.82
C ASN A 180 -7.54 -0.75 0.99
N ALA A 181 -6.53 -0.48 0.16
CA ALA A 181 -5.19 -0.99 0.42
C ALA A 181 -4.53 -0.25 1.59
N PHE A 182 -4.70 1.07 1.64
CA PHE A 182 -4.17 1.91 2.70
C PHE A 182 -5.14 3.03 3.09
N ASP A 183 -5.30 3.25 4.39
CA ASP A 183 -6.04 4.38 4.97
C ASP A 183 -5.19 5.10 6.03
N SER A 184 -4.94 6.40 5.83
CA SER A 184 -4.23 7.20 6.82
C SER A 184 -5.18 7.76 7.89
N LYS A 185 -4.80 7.63 9.16
CA LYS A 185 -5.43 8.35 10.28
C LYS A 185 -4.34 8.99 11.12
N THR A 186 -4.48 10.25 11.50
CA THR A 186 -3.46 10.99 12.26
C THR A 186 -4.09 12.01 13.21
N PRO A 187 -3.33 12.52 14.20
CA PRO A 187 -3.71 13.73 14.92
C PRO A 187 -3.85 14.93 13.96
N PRO A 188 -4.73 15.91 14.25
CA PRO A 188 -4.94 17.09 13.39
C PRO A 188 -3.77 18.08 13.38
N ASP A 189 -2.98 18.11 14.45
CA ASP A 189 -1.99 19.18 14.71
C ASP A 189 -0.56 18.63 14.88
N GLY A 190 0.42 19.52 14.95
CA GLY A 190 1.83 19.18 15.18
C GLY A 190 2.59 18.82 13.91
N GLU A 191 3.70 18.08 14.05
CA GLU A 191 4.43 17.55 12.89
C GLU A 191 3.55 16.55 12.13
N ARG A 192 3.58 16.64 10.79
CA ARG A 192 2.89 15.70 9.91
C ARG A 192 3.51 14.31 10.01
N CYS A 193 2.67 13.28 9.97
CA CYS A 193 3.19 11.92 9.83
C CYS A 193 3.76 11.74 8.41
N LYS A 194 4.91 11.06 8.31
CA LYS A 194 5.61 10.86 7.04
C LYS A 194 5.23 9.50 6.47
N LEU A 195 4.79 9.46 5.23
CA LEU A 195 4.42 8.23 4.55
C LEU A 195 5.24 8.06 3.28
N ILE A 196 5.88 6.91 3.13
CA ILE A 196 6.54 6.52 1.88
C ILE A 196 5.89 5.21 1.42
N ILE A 197 5.35 5.21 0.21
CA ILE A 197 4.87 3.99 -0.46
C ILE A 197 5.64 3.86 -1.77
N ARG A 198 6.40 2.77 -1.95
CA ARG A 198 7.17 2.58 -3.18
C ARG A 198 7.16 1.17 -3.72
N GLN A 199 7.23 1.03 -5.04
CA GLN A 199 7.38 -0.30 -5.69
C GLN A 199 6.28 -1.29 -5.28
N CYS A 200 5.09 -0.79 -4.95
CA CYS A 200 3.98 -1.63 -4.53
C CYS A 200 3.04 -1.90 -5.69
N TYR A 201 2.45 -3.11 -5.71
CA TYR A 201 1.39 -3.48 -6.63
C TYR A 201 0.06 -3.51 -5.88
N LEU A 202 -0.85 -2.59 -6.22
CA LEU A 202 -2.12 -2.38 -5.51
C LEU A 202 -3.31 -2.60 -6.46
N HIS A 203 -4.15 -3.60 -6.18
CA HIS A 203 -5.21 -3.98 -7.12
C HIS A 203 -6.47 -4.60 -6.51
N GLY A 204 -7.57 -4.56 -7.27
CA GLY A 204 -8.84 -5.24 -6.98
C GLY A 204 -9.85 -4.42 -6.18
N TRP A 205 -9.58 -3.14 -5.91
CA TRP A 205 -10.40 -2.28 -5.06
C TRP A 205 -11.62 -1.71 -5.80
N ASN A 206 -12.51 -2.59 -6.29
CA ASN A 206 -13.66 -2.27 -7.15
C ASN A 206 -15.03 -2.41 -6.46
N GLN A 207 -16.06 -1.80 -7.08
CA GLN A 207 -17.48 -2.03 -6.76
C GLN A 207 -18.04 -3.26 -7.49
N PRO A 208 -19.15 -3.87 -7.01
CA PRO A 208 -19.88 -3.56 -5.78
C PRO A 208 -19.10 -3.95 -4.52
N SER A 209 -19.28 -3.19 -3.43
CA SER A 209 -18.62 -3.43 -2.14
C SER A 209 -19.41 -2.91 -0.95
N GLN A 210 -18.83 -3.04 0.24
CA GLN A 210 -19.41 -2.67 1.54
C GLN A 210 -19.42 -1.17 1.80
N ILE A 211 -18.69 -0.40 1.01
CA ILE A 211 -18.56 1.05 1.15
C ILE A 211 -18.89 1.72 -0.18
N SER A 212 -19.31 2.99 -0.12
CA SER A 212 -19.71 3.72 -1.31
C SER A 212 -18.57 4.06 -2.28
N THR A 213 -17.32 4.03 -1.81
CA THR A 213 -16.14 4.35 -2.63
C THR A 213 -14.92 3.63 -2.06
N ARG A 214 -14.38 2.70 -2.83
CA ARG A 214 -13.10 2.03 -2.56
C ARG A 214 -11.97 2.78 -3.24
N ALA A 215 -10.83 2.79 -2.57
CA ALA A 215 -9.60 3.25 -3.17
C ALA A 215 -8.47 2.25 -2.88
N ALA A 216 -7.48 2.17 -3.76
CA ALA A 216 -6.22 1.55 -3.36
C ALA A 216 -5.59 2.40 -2.24
N LEU A 217 -5.42 3.71 -2.45
CA LEU A 217 -4.91 4.63 -1.43
C LEU A 217 -5.96 5.67 -1.04
N ASN A 218 -6.37 5.67 0.23
CA ASN A 218 -7.19 6.72 0.83
C ASN A 218 -6.32 7.63 1.71
N LEU A 219 -5.76 8.67 1.07
CA LEU A 219 -4.82 9.61 1.66
C LEU A 219 -5.58 10.82 2.22
N LYS A 220 -5.62 10.92 3.54
CA LYS A 220 -6.37 11.94 4.28
C LYS A 220 -5.66 12.32 5.58
N GLU A 221 -6.20 13.33 6.26
CA GLU A 221 -5.69 13.80 7.55
C GLU A 221 -4.23 14.29 7.45
N HIS A 222 -3.59 14.64 8.56
CA HIS A 222 -2.34 15.40 8.67
C HIS A 222 -1.05 14.60 8.31
N ILE A 223 -0.92 14.20 7.04
CA ILE A 223 0.24 13.46 6.50
C ILE A 223 1.05 14.27 5.47
N ASP A 224 2.30 13.85 5.28
CA ASP A 224 3.16 14.17 4.14
C ASP A 224 3.57 12.87 3.46
N ALA A 225 3.03 12.62 2.26
CA ALA A 225 3.10 11.34 1.58
C ALA A 225 3.87 11.41 0.26
N VAL A 226 4.79 10.47 0.07
CA VAL A 226 5.49 10.22 -1.19
C VAL A 226 5.15 8.82 -1.70
N ILE A 227 4.56 8.75 -2.88
CA ILE A 227 4.19 7.52 -3.56
C ILE A 227 5.03 7.42 -4.82
N SER A 228 5.86 6.38 -4.97
CA SER A 228 6.73 6.27 -6.14
C SER A 228 6.84 4.87 -6.73
N HIS A 229 6.99 4.76 -8.05
CA HIS A 229 7.21 3.47 -8.73
C HIS A 229 6.15 2.40 -8.39
N CYS A 230 4.93 2.81 -8.06
CA CYS A 230 3.84 1.90 -7.76
C CYS A 230 3.00 1.60 -8.99
N VAL A 231 2.39 0.42 -9.01
CA VAL A 231 1.45 0.01 -10.05
C VAL A 231 0.07 -0.16 -9.43
N PHE A 232 -0.90 0.52 -10.00
CA PHE A 232 -2.31 0.45 -9.64
C PHE A 232 -3.08 -0.22 -10.75
N ASP A 233 -3.90 -1.19 -10.41
CA ASP A 233 -4.63 -1.96 -11.41
C ASP A 233 -6.00 -2.39 -10.90
N ASP A 234 -7.00 -2.43 -11.77
CA ASP A 234 -8.34 -2.93 -11.46
C ASP A 234 -8.92 -2.34 -10.16
N ASN A 235 -9.06 -1.01 -10.13
CA ASN A 235 -9.58 -0.28 -8.97
C ASN A 235 -10.76 0.63 -9.34
N GLU A 236 -11.62 0.91 -8.37
CA GLU A 236 -12.57 2.03 -8.48
C GLU A 236 -11.75 3.33 -8.48
N VAL A 237 -11.01 3.59 -7.41
CA VAL A 237 -10.09 4.72 -7.33
C VAL A 237 -8.67 4.23 -7.05
N ALA A 238 -7.67 4.59 -7.86
CA ALA A 238 -6.29 4.26 -7.53
C ALA A 238 -5.80 5.15 -6.36
N ILE A 239 -5.92 6.47 -6.50
CA ILE A 239 -5.46 7.42 -5.48
C ILE A 239 -6.59 8.39 -5.13
N ARG A 240 -7.07 8.32 -3.89
CA ARG A 240 -8.01 9.29 -3.31
C ARG A 240 -7.25 10.19 -2.34
N ALA A 241 -7.05 11.46 -2.70
CA ALA A 241 -6.32 12.43 -1.90
C ALA A 241 -7.28 13.51 -1.38
N ARG A 242 -7.32 13.71 -0.06
CA ARG A 242 -8.31 14.57 0.61
C ARG A 242 -7.66 15.76 1.30
N GLY A 243 -8.16 16.95 0.99
CA GLY A 243 -7.71 18.21 1.55
C GLY A 243 -8.18 18.51 2.96
N PRO A 244 -8.14 19.79 3.37
CA PRO A 244 -8.41 20.20 4.74
C PRO A 244 -9.79 19.78 5.25
N GLY A 245 -9.80 19.20 6.45
CA GLY A 245 -10.99 18.98 7.26
C GLY A 245 -10.68 19.18 8.75
N GLY A 246 -11.61 18.81 9.63
CA GLY A 246 -11.42 18.92 11.09
C GLY A 246 -10.29 18.04 11.67
N ARG A 247 -9.58 17.30 10.82
CA ARG A 247 -8.49 16.38 11.18
C ARG A 247 -7.17 16.69 10.44
N GLY A 248 -7.01 17.91 9.97
CA GLY A 248 -5.89 18.33 9.13
C GLY A 248 -6.15 18.06 7.65
N ASP A 249 -5.08 18.09 6.86
CA ASP A 249 -5.06 17.94 5.40
C ASP A 249 -3.91 17.00 4.99
N ALA A 250 -4.06 16.25 3.89
CA ALA A 250 -2.94 15.51 3.34
C ALA A 250 -2.08 16.39 2.43
N ARG A 251 -0.78 16.11 2.36
CA ARG A 251 0.12 16.58 1.30
C ARG A 251 0.66 15.37 0.57
N VAL A 252 0.60 15.37 -0.75
CA VAL A 252 0.80 14.15 -1.53
C VAL A 252 1.64 14.42 -2.76
N ARG A 253 2.76 13.72 -2.88
CA ARG A 253 3.55 13.61 -4.11
C ARG A 253 3.46 12.19 -4.65
N VAL A 254 3.07 12.07 -5.91
CA VAL A 254 3.04 10.80 -6.66
C VAL A 254 4.00 10.92 -7.83
N GLU A 255 4.94 9.99 -7.97
CA GLU A 255 5.95 10.03 -9.03
C GLU A 255 6.20 8.67 -9.67
N ASP A 256 6.37 8.63 -10.99
CA ASP A 256 6.79 7.43 -11.74
C ASP A 256 5.89 6.20 -11.48
N CYS A 257 4.59 6.42 -11.26
CA CYS A 257 3.61 5.36 -11.04
C CYS A 257 2.85 5.04 -12.33
N ALA A 258 2.23 3.86 -12.39
CA ALA A 258 1.39 3.46 -13.53
C ALA A 258 0.01 3.02 -13.07
N VAL A 259 -1.04 3.36 -13.84
CA VAL A 259 -2.43 3.02 -13.54
C VAL A 259 -3.07 2.28 -14.72
N TYR A 260 -3.78 1.19 -14.44
CA TYR A 260 -4.44 0.31 -15.40
C TYR A 260 -5.87 0.00 -14.95
N ARG A 261 -6.80 -0.25 -15.90
CA ARG A 261 -8.14 -0.80 -15.64
C ARG A 261 -8.88 -0.17 -14.46
N THR A 262 -8.71 1.13 -14.27
CA THR A 262 -9.17 1.85 -13.07
C THR A 262 -10.23 2.88 -13.45
N GLN A 263 -11.29 3.02 -12.66
CA GLN A 263 -12.33 4.02 -12.95
C GLN A 263 -11.78 5.44 -12.82
N ALA A 264 -11.17 5.77 -11.69
CA ALA A 264 -10.50 7.05 -11.46
C ALA A 264 -9.05 6.86 -11.00
N ALA A 265 -8.08 7.28 -11.82
CA ALA A 265 -6.67 7.20 -11.44
C ALA A 265 -6.34 8.12 -10.25
N LEU A 266 -6.88 9.34 -10.26
CA LEU A 266 -6.79 10.29 -9.17
C LEU A 266 -8.18 10.85 -8.86
N ARG A 267 -8.53 10.86 -7.58
CA ARG A 267 -9.67 11.59 -7.04
C ARG A 267 -9.20 12.59 -5.99
N ALA A 268 -9.20 13.86 -6.35
CA ALA A 268 -8.84 14.96 -5.48
C ALA A 268 -10.09 15.52 -4.79
N GLU A 269 -10.11 15.48 -3.45
CA GLU A 269 -11.25 15.94 -2.66
C GLU A 269 -10.89 17.13 -1.77
N ASP A 270 -11.91 17.88 -1.36
CA ASP A 270 -11.85 18.82 -0.23
C ASP A 270 -10.75 19.90 -0.38
N LYS A 271 -10.49 20.37 -1.62
CA LYS A 271 -9.46 21.37 -1.94
C LYS A 271 -8.06 20.97 -1.44
N ILE A 272 -7.68 19.72 -1.66
CA ILE A 272 -6.33 19.20 -1.39
C ILE A 272 -5.25 20.20 -1.84
N GLN A 273 -4.31 20.46 -0.93
CA GLN A 273 -3.19 21.37 -1.13
C GLN A 273 -1.92 20.56 -1.40
N ASP A 274 -0.97 21.17 -2.11
CA ASP A 274 0.36 20.60 -2.38
C ASP A 274 0.30 19.18 -2.99
N LEU A 275 -0.71 18.91 -3.83
CA LEU A 275 -0.85 17.66 -4.56
C LEU A 275 0.01 17.68 -5.84
N LYS A 276 1.01 16.81 -5.92
CA LYS A 276 1.91 16.74 -7.07
C LYS A 276 1.82 15.38 -7.74
N ILE A 277 1.54 15.36 -9.03
CA ILE A 277 1.49 14.17 -9.88
C ILE A 277 2.56 14.31 -10.95
N LEU A 278 3.62 13.50 -10.85
CA LEU A 278 4.80 13.61 -11.68
C LEU A 278 4.99 12.31 -12.47
N ARG A 279 5.02 12.40 -13.79
CA ARG A 279 5.30 11.25 -14.68
C ARG A 279 4.39 10.05 -14.43
N MET A 280 3.10 10.30 -14.20
CA MET A 280 2.09 9.24 -14.11
C MET A 280 1.89 8.59 -15.48
N ALA A 281 2.05 7.27 -15.53
CA ALA A 281 1.80 6.48 -16.72
C ALA A 281 0.36 5.94 -16.71
N TYR A 282 -0.33 6.04 -17.85
CA TYR A 282 -1.71 5.55 -17.99
C TYR A 282 -1.76 4.39 -18.97
N GLY A 283 -2.15 3.23 -18.48
CA GLY A 283 -2.38 2.04 -19.29
C GLY A 283 -3.79 1.97 -19.85
N PRO A 284 -4.13 0.86 -20.52
CA PRO A 284 -5.48 0.63 -21.03
C PRO A 284 -6.55 0.68 -19.93
N ASP A 285 -7.75 1.05 -20.36
CA ASP A 285 -8.98 1.03 -19.56
C ASP A 285 -9.02 1.92 -18.30
N VAL A 286 -8.12 2.90 -18.19
CA VAL A 286 -8.31 4.01 -17.23
C VAL A 286 -9.44 4.90 -17.74
N LYS A 287 -10.58 4.94 -17.03
CA LYS A 287 -11.77 5.68 -17.49
C LYS A 287 -11.61 7.19 -17.30
N THR A 288 -11.17 7.60 -16.12
CA THR A 288 -10.93 8.98 -15.76
C THR A 288 -9.53 9.13 -15.18
N ARG A 289 -8.74 10.05 -15.73
CA ARG A 289 -7.39 10.33 -15.21
C ARG A 289 -7.43 11.13 -13.91
N GLU A 290 -8.42 12.01 -13.77
CA GLU A 290 -8.57 12.89 -12.62
C GLU A 290 -10.03 13.28 -12.38
N GLU A 291 -10.48 13.17 -11.14
CA GLU A 291 -11.77 13.65 -10.63
C GLU A 291 -11.56 14.65 -9.50
N ARG A 292 -12.43 15.67 -9.43
CA ARG A 292 -12.40 16.69 -8.37
C ARG A 292 -13.74 16.77 -7.65
N HIS A 293 -13.71 16.61 -6.33
CA HIS A 293 -14.90 16.69 -5.47
C HIS A 293 -14.70 17.71 -4.34
N GLY A 294 -15.74 18.44 -3.94
CA GLY A 294 -15.63 19.40 -2.83
C GLY A 294 -14.83 20.68 -3.12
N GLY A 295 -14.41 20.90 -4.38
CA GLY A 295 -13.75 22.13 -4.82
C GLY A 295 -13.01 21.92 -6.14
N LYS A 296 -13.03 22.93 -7.04
CA LYS A 296 -12.31 22.86 -8.31
C LYS A 296 -10.86 23.34 -8.21
N GLU A 297 -10.59 24.27 -7.30
CA GLU A 297 -9.25 24.81 -7.07
C GLU A 297 -8.46 23.91 -6.13
N LEU A 298 -7.26 23.53 -6.57
CA LEU A 298 -6.30 22.71 -5.83
C LEU A 298 -5.01 23.53 -5.64
N PRO A 299 -4.85 24.25 -4.53
CA PRO A 299 -3.68 25.11 -4.30
C PRO A 299 -2.37 24.32 -4.33
N GLY A 300 -1.37 24.81 -5.07
CA GLY A 300 -0.08 24.11 -5.19
C GLY A 300 -0.15 22.82 -6.01
N TYR A 301 -1.24 22.58 -6.75
CA TYR A 301 -1.39 21.41 -7.59
C TYR A 301 -0.43 21.44 -8.79
N GLU A 302 0.28 20.33 -8.99
CA GLU A 302 1.15 20.10 -10.14
C GLU A 302 0.79 18.77 -10.81
N ASN A 303 0.66 18.75 -12.13
CA ASN A 303 0.48 17.53 -12.91
C ASN A 303 1.31 17.59 -14.19
N ASN A 304 2.46 16.92 -14.19
CA ASN A 304 3.49 17.08 -15.22
C ASN A 304 4.01 15.73 -15.70
N GLY A 305 4.29 15.60 -17.01
CA GLY A 305 5.01 14.45 -17.57
C GLY A 305 4.19 13.16 -17.74
N ALA A 306 2.85 13.25 -17.73
CA ALA A 306 2.00 12.10 -18.01
C ALA A 306 2.34 11.44 -19.36
N HIS A 307 2.30 10.11 -19.42
CA HIS A 307 2.65 9.33 -20.62
C HIS A 307 1.85 8.02 -20.69
N ASP A 308 1.96 7.31 -21.80
CA ASP A 308 1.35 5.98 -21.95
C ASP A 308 2.17 4.96 -21.18
N ALA A 309 1.48 4.11 -20.41
CA ALA A 309 2.16 3.08 -19.65
C ALA A 309 2.63 1.93 -20.57
N PRO A 310 3.78 1.31 -20.27
CA PRO A 310 4.19 0.07 -20.93
C PRO A 310 3.22 -1.08 -20.59
N PRO A 311 3.39 -2.29 -21.15
CA PRO A 311 2.56 -3.42 -20.76
C PRO A 311 2.65 -3.71 -19.25
N LEU A 312 1.52 -4.00 -18.60
CA LEU A 312 1.42 -4.20 -17.15
C LEU A 312 2.44 -5.25 -16.64
N GLU A 313 2.57 -6.36 -17.36
CA GLU A 313 3.47 -7.47 -17.04
C GLU A 313 4.96 -7.11 -17.07
N SER A 314 5.31 -5.96 -17.66
CA SER A 314 6.68 -5.43 -17.66
C SER A 314 6.99 -4.56 -16.45
N LEU A 315 5.98 -4.19 -15.65
CA LEU A 315 6.12 -3.33 -14.47
C LEU A 315 5.92 -4.07 -13.16
N ILE A 316 5.32 -5.26 -13.17
CA ILE A 316 5.01 -6.01 -11.95
C ILE A 316 5.88 -7.25 -11.82
N VAL A 317 6.18 -7.61 -10.57
CA VAL A 317 6.75 -8.93 -10.28
C VAL A 317 5.72 -10.00 -10.64
N LYS A 318 6.16 -10.99 -11.42
CA LYS A 318 5.33 -12.16 -11.72
C LYS A 318 5.06 -12.92 -10.44
N THR A 319 3.80 -13.06 -10.07
CA THR A 319 3.43 -13.87 -8.91
C THR A 319 3.85 -15.31 -9.16
N GLN A 320 4.68 -15.85 -8.27
CA GLN A 320 4.93 -17.28 -8.26
C GLN A 320 3.62 -17.98 -7.86
N PRO A 321 3.22 -19.06 -8.56
CA PRO A 321 2.05 -19.83 -8.20
C PRO A 321 2.17 -20.44 -6.80
#